data_AF-A0A7Y6ZD16-F1
#
_entry.id   AF-A0A7Y6ZD16-F1
#
_cell.length_a   1.000
_cell.length_b   1.000
_cell.length_c   1.000
_cell.angle_alpha   90.00
_cell.angle_beta   90.00
_cell.angle_gamma   90.00
#
_symmetry.space_group_name_H-M   'P 1'
#
loop_
_entity.id
_entity.type
_entity.pdbx_description
1 polymer ?
#
loop_
_entity_poly.entity_id
_entity_poly.type
_entity_poly.pdbx_seq_one_letter_code
_entity_poly.pdbx_strand_id
1 'polypeptide(L)'
;MELVFDIAGQLCAADRVTMRGNTLEAEFDRNVVGALADAYDGSHAVSVLGVPSLSVTYSVQTYRTEGERGCRATFSVNSSAGQVLH
;
A
#
# COMPACT_ATOMS: atom_id res chain seq x y z
N MET A 1 -6.31 -11.28 -9.53
CA MET A 1 -7.15 -10.65 -8.50
C MET A 1 -6.64 -9.25 -8.35
N GLU A 2 -7.48 -8.25 -8.60
CA GLU A 2 -7.13 -6.84 -8.40
C GLU A 2 -7.29 -6.54 -6.90
N LEU A 3 -6.25 -6.02 -6.26
CA LEU A 3 -6.28 -5.66 -4.84
C LEU A 3 -6.51 -4.16 -4.72
N VAL A 4 -7.53 -3.76 -3.97
CA VAL A 4 -7.84 -2.35 -3.74
C VAL A 4 -7.22 -1.90 -2.43
N PHE A 5 -6.43 -0.84 -2.50
CA PHE A 5 -5.80 -0.17 -1.37
C PHE A 5 -6.57 1.10 -1.06
N ASP A 6 -6.86 1.35 0.22
CA ASP A 6 -7.19 2.69 0.69
C ASP A 6 -5.87 3.39 1.04
N ILE A 7 -5.52 4.42 0.25
CA ILE A 7 -4.27 5.19 0.38
C ILE A 7 -4.67 6.65 0.63
N ALA A 8 -4.45 7.14 1.86
CA ALA A 8 -4.85 8.50 2.26
C ALA A 8 -6.34 8.83 1.97
N GLY A 9 -7.23 7.84 2.11
CA GLY A 9 -8.67 7.98 1.83
C GLY A 9 -9.04 7.86 0.35
N GLN A 10 -8.09 7.53 -0.52
CA GLN A 10 -8.33 7.25 -1.94
C GLN A 10 -8.26 5.75 -2.21
N LEU A 11 -9.31 5.22 -2.85
CA LEU A 11 -9.35 3.84 -3.31
C LEU A 11 -8.50 3.67 -4.58
N CYS A 12 -7.44 2.86 -4.48
CA CYS A 12 -6.44 2.66 -5.51
C CYS A 12 -6.35 1.16 -5.84
N ALA A 13 -6.72 0.79 -7.06
CA ALA A 13 -6.56 -0.57 -7.56
C ALA A 13 -5.10 -0.84 -7.94
N ALA A 14 -4.52 -1.92 -7.41
CA ALA A 14 -3.20 -2.37 -7.78
C ALA A 14 -3.26 -3.36 -8.95
N ASP A 15 -2.49 -3.08 -10.00
CA ASP A 15 -2.30 -3.95 -11.16
C ASP A 15 -1.57 -5.24 -10.77
N ARG A 16 -0.59 -5.12 -9.87
CA ARG A 16 0.18 -6.25 -9.37
C ARG A 16 0.54 -6.04 -7.91
N VAL A 17 0.49 -7.13 -7.16
CA VAL A 17 0.92 -7.14 -5.76
C VAL A 17 1.83 -8.34 -5.50
N THR A 18 2.96 -8.08 -4.84
CA THR A 18 3.92 -9.08 -4.39
C THR A 18 4.14 -8.91 -2.89
N MET A 19 4.04 -10.00 -2.13
CA MET A 19 4.35 -10.01 -0.70
C MET A 19 5.72 -10.62 -0.44
N ARG A 20 6.50 -9.98 0.44
CA ARG A 20 7.79 -10.49 0.93
C ARG A 20 7.89 -10.25 2.43
N GLY A 21 7.53 -11.27 3.21
CA GLY A 21 7.48 -11.16 4.67
C GLY A 21 6.47 -10.11 5.11
N ASN A 22 6.94 -9.12 5.87
CA ASN A 22 6.10 -8.03 6.38
C ASN A 22 5.97 -6.85 5.40
N THR A 23 6.53 -6.98 4.19
CA THR A 23 6.52 -5.92 3.19
C THR A 23 5.62 -6.30 2.03
N LEU A 24 4.77 -5.37 1.64
CA LEU A 24 3.95 -5.42 0.44
C LEU A 24 4.59 -4.56 -0.63
N GLU A 25 4.63 -5.07 -1.85
CA GLU A 25 5.03 -4.28 -3.00
C GLU A 25 3.87 -4.30 -3.99
N ALA A 26 3.42 -3.12 -4.42
CA ALA A 26 2.34 -3.01 -5.38
C ALA A 26 2.67 -2.03 -6.51
N GLU A 27 2.19 -2.38 -7.69
CA GLU A 27 2.24 -1.57 -8.90
C GLU A 27 0.85 -0.98 -9.14
N PHE A 28 0.79 0.31 -9.45
CA PHE A 28 -0.43 1.08 -9.66
C PHE A 28 -0.30 1.95 -10.92
N ASP A 29 -1.44 2.43 -11.42
CA ASP A 29 -1.48 3.50 -12.41
C ASP A 29 -0.84 4.81 -11.89
N ARG A 30 -0.35 5.62 -12.83
CA ARG A 30 0.26 6.94 -12.55
C ARG A 30 -0.65 7.90 -11.78
N ASN A 31 -1.97 7.75 -11.87
CA ASN A 31 -2.92 8.59 -11.13
C ASN A 31 -2.82 8.41 -9.59
N VAL A 32 -2.23 7.31 -9.12
CA VAL A 32 -2.06 7.01 -7.69
C VAL A 32 -0.85 7.72 -7.06
N VAL A 33 0.06 8.27 -7.87
CA VAL A 33 1.31 8.90 -7.38
C VAL A 33 1.04 10.02 -6.37
N GLY A 34 0.01 10.84 -6.58
CA GLY A 34 -0.37 11.89 -5.62
C GLY A 34 -0.74 11.32 -4.25
N ALA A 35 -1.65 10.34 -4.22
CA ALA A 35 -2.07 9.67 -2.99
C ALA A 35 -0.90 8.97 -2.26
N LEU A 36 0.05 8.38 -3.01
CA LEU A 36 1.26 7.80 -2.43
C LEU A 36 2.17 8.85 -1.81
N ALA A 37 2.31 10.01 -2.44
CA ALA A 37 3.10 11.12 -1.91
C ALA A 37 2.49 11.65 -0.61
N ASP A 38 1.17 11.91 -0.60
CA ASP A 38 0.43 12.32 0.59
C ASP A 38 0.54 11.29 1.73
N ALA A 39 0.37 10.00 1.41
CA ALA A 39 0.47 8.95 2.42
C ALA A 39 1.88 8.77 2.98
N TYR A 40 2.91 8.98 2.16
CA TYR A 40 4.31 8.92 2.57
C TYR A 40 4.69 10.11 3.45
N ASP A 41 4.36 11.34 3.05
CA ASP A 41 4.70 12.57 3.79
C ASP A 41 3.87 12.71 5.08
N GLY A 42 2.57 12.46 5.00
CA GLY A 42 1.64 12.54 6.13
C GLY A 42 1.68 11.35 7.08
N SER A 43 2.51 10.33 6.81
CA SER A 43 2.51 9.05 7.55
C SER A 43 1.11 8.41 7.63
N HIS A 44 0.30 8.54 6.57
CA HIS A 44 -1.04 7.99 6.57
C HIS A 44 -1.03 6.47 6.55
N ALA A 45 -1.98 5.89 7.27
CA ALA A 45 -2.31 4.49 7.23
C ALA A 45 -2.80 4.09 5.83
N VAL A 46 -2.33 2.94 5.35
CA VAL A 46 -2.79 2.28 4.13
C VAL A 46 -3.47 0.97 4.51
N SER A 47 -4.63 0.68 3.95
CA SER A 47 -5.36 -0.57 4.23
C SER A 47 -5.67 -1.32 2.94
N VAL A 48 -5.64 -2.65 2.97
CA VAL A 48 -6.04 -3.48 1.82
C VAL A 48 -7.48 -3.95 2.01
N LEU A 49 -8.34 -3.66 1.05
CA LEU A 49 -9.76 -3.97 1.12
C LEU A 49 -10.08 -5.34 0.54
N GLY A 50 -11.12 -5.98 1.09
CA GLY A 50 -11.67 -7.23 0.56
C GLY A 50 -10.82 -8.48 0.80
N VAL A 51 -9.70 -8.37 1.53
CA VAL A 51 -8.81 -9.49 1.85
C VAL A 51 -8.64 -9.64 3.38
N PRO A 52 -9.35 -10.59 4.01
CA PRO A 52 -9.30 -10.79 5.46
C PRO A 52 -7.89 -11.06 6.00
N SER A 53 -7.06 -11.78 5.24
CA SER A 53 -5.67 -12.07 5.61
C SER A 53 -4.73 -10.84 5.56
N LEU A 54 -5.19 -9.71 5.00
CA LEU A 54 -4.46 -8.44 4.93
C LEU A 54 -5.19 -7.34 5.70
N SER A 55 -6.04 -7.71 6.67
CA SER A 55 -6.73 -6.78 7.57
C SER A 55 -5.79 -6.20 8.63
N VAL A 56 -4.64 -5.69 8.18
CA VAL A 56 -3.67 -4.94 8.98
C VAL A 56 -3.41 -3.61 8.30
N THR A 57 -2.94 -2.64 9.09
CA THR A 57 -2.56 -1.34 8.56
C THR A 57 -1.13 -1.38 8.05
N TYR A 58 -0.89 -0.70 6.94
CA TYR A 58 0.41 -0.52 6.34
C TYR A 58 0.80 0.96 6.34
N SER A 59 2.07 1.24 6.10
CA SER A 59 2.59 2.57 5.85
C SER A 59 3.43 2.55 4.58
N VAL A 60 3.35 3.61 3.78
CA VAL A 60 4.20 3.76 2.59
C VAL A 60 5.64 3.92 3.06
N GLN A 61 6.52 3.04 2.59
CA GLN A 61 7.93 3.02 2.98
C GLN A 61 8.81 3.64 1.90
N THR A 62 8.44 3.46 0.64
CA THR A 62 9.01 4.15 -0.51
C THR A 62 8.05 4.01 -1.69
N TYR A 63 8.12 4.94 -2.64
CA TYR A 63 7.46 4.81 -3.92
C TYR A 63 8.34 5.40 -5.02
N ARG A 64 8.19 4.90 -6.25
CA ARG A 64 8.88 5.42 -7.42
C ARG A 64 7.96 5.41 -8.63
N THR A 65 8.12 6.40 -9.50
CA THR A 65 7.43 6.47 -10.78
C THR A 65 8.26 5.75 -11.84
N GLU A 66 7.64 4.87 -12.64
CA GLU A 66 8.29 4.19 -13.77
C GLU A 66 7.90 4.84 -15.12
N GLY A 67 7.71 6.16 -15.10
CA GLY A 67 7.31 6.95 -16.27
C GLY A 67 5.87 6.64 -16.70
N GLU A 68 5.68 6.32 -17.97
CA GLU A 68 4.36 6.00 -18.53
C GLU A 68 3.82 4.63 -18.08
N ARG A 69 4.66 3.80 -17.44
CA ARG A 69 4.26 2.47 -16.96
C ARG A 69 3.53 2.48 -15.62
N GLY A 70 3.37 3.65 -15.00
CA GLY A 70 2.72 3.81 -13.71
C GLY A 70 3.72 4.03 -12.57
N CYS A 71 3.38 3.57 -11.37
CA CYS A 71 4.21 3.71 -10.19
C CYS A 71 4.26 2.41 -9.37
N ARG A 72 5.33 2.29 -8.60
CA ARG A 72 5.57 1.16 -7.71
C ARG A 72 5.78 1.67 -6.30
N ALA A 73 5.07 1.07 -5.36
CA ALA A 73 5.15 1.41 -3.95
C ALA A 73 5.46 0.19 -3.10
N THR A 74 6.21 0.44 -2.04
CA THR A 74 6.57 -0.54 -1.01
C THR A 74 5.91 -0.12 0.29
N PHE A 75 5.18 -1.04 0.91
CA PHE A 75 4.40 -0.82 2.11
C PHE A 75 4.93 -1.70 3.25
N SER A 76 5.25 -1.07 4.38
CA SER A 76 5.53 -1.66 5.71
C SER A 76 4.26 -2.06 6.45
N VAL A 77 4.09 -3.28 6.97
CA VAL A 77 3.08 -3.52 8.03
C VAL A 77 3.39 -2.59 9.20
N ASN A 78 2.37 -1.87 9.65
CA ASN A 78 2.45 -1.06 10.86
C ASN A 78 2.31 -2.04 12.04
N SER A 79 3.45 -2.44 12.62
CA SER A 79 3.52 -3.40 13.72
C SER A 79 2.75 -2.98 14.98
N SER A 80 2.24 -1.74 15.02
CA SER A 80 1.42 -1.19 16.09
C SER A 80 -0.06 -1.59 16.01
N ALA A 81 -0.53 -2.13 14.88
CA ALA A 81 -1.86 -2.75 14.77
C ALA A 81 -1.78 -4.19 15.32
N GLY A 82 -1.96 -4.33 16.64
CA GLY A 82 -1.76 -5.56 17.44
C GLY A 82 -2.33 -6.85 16.83
N GLN A 83 -1.72 -8.01 17.04
CA GLN A 83 -1.66 -8.67 18.33
C GLN A 83 -0.46 -9.64 18.37
N VAL A 84 0.40 -9.49 19.37
CA VAL A 84 1.34 -10.55 19.76
C VAL A 84 0.46 -11.67 20.32
N LEU A 85 0.22 -12.72 19.52
CA LEU A 85 -0.33 -13.96 20.05
C LEU A 85 0.81 -14.68 20.76
N HIS A 86 0.69 -14.67 22.08
CA HIS A 86 1.57 -15.34 23.05
C HIS A 86 1.49 -16.85 22.94
#